data_AF-A0A1B0B7F5-F1
#
_entry.id   AF-A0A1B0B7F5-F1
#
_cell.length_a   1.000
_cell.length_b   1.000
_cell.length_c   1.000
_cell.angle_alpha   90.00
_cell.angle_beta   90.00
_cell.angle_gamma   90.00
#
_symmetry.space_group_name_H-M   'P 1'
#
loop_
_entity.id
_entity.type
_entity.pdbx_description
1 polymer ?
#
loop_
_entity_poly.entity_id
_entity_poly.type
_entity_poly.pdbx_seq_one_letter_code
_entity_poly.pdbx_strand_id
1 'polypeptide(L)' 'MKCLHKSTSKQQMEIMLSFIEENPEMAQNYNECTAQDRQNINELWDELRTELNSLGYPNKSTSGWRKAS' A
#
# COMPACT_ATOMS: atom_id res chain seq x y z
N MET A 1 -15.98 24.70 4.10
CA MET A 1 -15.48 23.34 4.36
C MET A 1 -14.77 22.86 3.09
N LYS A 2 -13.46 22.61 3.14
CA LYS A 2 -12.72 22.07 1.98
C LYS A 2 -12.94 20.56 1.95
N CYS A 3 -13.46 20.04 0.85
CA CYS A 3 -13.65 18.61 0.65
C CYS A 3 -12.34 17.85 0.92
N LEU A 4 -12.36 16.89 1.85
CA LEU A 4 -11.23 16.01 2.13
C LEU A 4 -10.74 15.37 0.84
N HIS A 5 -9.45 15.57 0.55
CA HIS A 5 -8.78 15.12 -0.67
C HIS A 5 -9.01 13.61 -0.85
N LYS A 6 -9.87 13.20 -1.79
CA LYS A 6 -10.18 11.79 -2.07
C LYS A 6 -9.09 11.10 -2.90
N SER A 7 -8.25 11.87 -3.58
CA SER A 7 -7.15 11.36 -4.39
C SER A 7 -5.88 11.19 -3.57
N THR A 8 -5.24 10.03 -3.74
CA THR A 8 -3.86 9.75 -3.35
C THR A 8 -2.95 10.87 -3.83
N SER A 9 -2.08 11.38 -2.97
CA SER A 9 -1.13 12.42 -3.36
C SER A 9 -0.07 11.85 -4.30
N LYS A 10 0.57 12.72 -5.09
CA LYS A 10 1.68 12.30 -5.96
C LYS A 10 2.81 11.63 -5.17
N GLN A 11 3.16 12.19 -4.01
CA GLN A 11 4.20 11.65 -3.14
C GLN A 11 3.84 10.26 -2.59
N GLN A 12 2.60 10.06 -2.15
CA GLN A 12 2.13 8.75 -1.71
C GLN A 12 2.17 7.72 -2.86
N MET A 13 1.85 8.14 -4.08
CA MET A 13 1.94 7.27 -5.26
C MET A 13 3.39 6.87 -5.57
N GLU A 14 4.31 7.83 -5.56
CA GLU A 14 5.74 7.58 -5.84
C GLU A 14 6.34 6.60 -4.82
N ILE A 15 6.08 6.82 -3.52
CA ILE A 15 6.54 5.91 -2.45
C ILE A 15 5.92 4.52 -2.60
N MET A 16 4.62 4.43 -2.88
CA MET A 16 3.94 3.15 -3.07
C MET A 16 4.53 2.36 -4.25
N LEU A 17 4.81 3.02 -5.38
CA LEU A 17 5.40 2.36 -6.54
C LEU A 17 6.83 1.89 -6.25
N SER A 18 7.68 2.76 -5.67
CA SER A 18 9.05 2.40 -5.32
C SER A 18 9.10 1.23 -4.33
N PHE A 19 8.22 1.22 -3.32
CA PHE A 19 8.17 0.13 -2.34
C PHE A 19 7.76 -1.21 -3.00
N ILE A 20 6.80 -1.20 -3.93
CA ILE A 20 6.39 -2.41 -4.67
C ILE A 20 7.49 -2.87 -5.64
N GLU A 21 8.20 -1.95 -6.27
CA GLU A 21 9.35 -2.28 -7.13
C GLU A 21 10.50 -2.93 -6.34
N GLU A 22 10.73 -2.48 -5.10
CA GLU A 22 11.71 -3.07 -4.19
C GLU A 22 11.26 -4.41 -3.58
N ASN A 23 9.94 -4.64 -3.47
CA ASN A 23 9.33 -5.83 -2.87
C ASN A 23 8.33 -6.49 -3.86
N PRO A 24 8.82 -7.12 -4.96
CA PRO A 24 7.98 -7.63 -6.05
C PRO A 24 6.99 -8.72 -5.61
N GLU A 25 7.20 -9.39 -4.48
CA GLU A 25 6.26 -10.32 -3.87
C GLU A 25 4.91 -9.68 -3.55
N MET A 26 4.87 -8.38 -3.32
CA MET A 26 3.63 -7.65 -3.05
C MET A 26 2.67 -7.61 -4.25
N ALA A 27 3.21 -7.78 -5.46
CA ALA A 27 2.45 -7.84 -6.71
C ALA A 27 2.04 -9.27 -7.12
N GLN A 28 2.43 -10.28 -6.33
CA GLN A 28 2.09 -11.68 -6.63
C GLN A 28 0.59 -11.97 -6.48
N ASN A 29 0.12 -12.96 -7.23
CA ASN A 29 -1.24 -13.46 -7.08
C ASN A 29 -1.38 -14.15 -5.72
N TYR A 30 -2.10 -13.49 -4.79
CA TYR A 30 -2.31 -13.96 -3.42
C TYR A 30 -2.87 -15.40 -3.32
N ASN A 31 -3.55 -15.89 -4.37
CA ASN A 31 -4.10 -17.25 -4.41
C ASN A 31 -3.05 -18.33 -4.73
N GLU A 32 -1.92 -17.95 -5.30
CA GLU A 32 -0.81 -18.85 -5.69
C GLU A 32 0.27 -18.91 -4.60
N CYS A 33 0.21 -18.01 -3.63
CA CYS A 33 1.15 -17.89 -2.52
C CYS A 33 0.92 -18.94 -1.40
N THR A 34 1.99 -19.39 -0.76
CA THR A 34 1.90 -20.20 0.46
C THR A 34 1.28 -19.40 1.61
N ALA A 35 0.93 -20.04 2.72
CA ALA A 35 0.44 -19.32 3.91
C ALA A 35 1.51 -18.35 4.45
N GLN A 36 2.79 -18.73 4.40
CA GLN A 36 3.91 -17.90 4.84
C GLN A 36 4.09 -16.69 3.93
N ASP A 37 4.06 -16.89 2.60
CA ASP A 37 4.17 -15.78 1.64
C ASP A 37 3.04 -14.76 1.85
N ARG A 38 1.81 -15.25 2.09
CA ARG A 38 0.66 -14.40 2.39
C ARG A 38 0.87 -13.58 3.66
N GLN A 39 1.48 -14.17 4.69
CA GLN A 39 1.81 -13.44 5.92
C GLN A 39 2.84 -12.33 5.63
N ASN A 40 3.94 -12.67 4.94
CA ASN A 40 4.98 -11.70 4.59
C ASN A 40 4.41 -10.54 3.75
N ILE A 41 3.60 -10.85 2.73
CA ILE A 41 2.91 -9.85 1.91
C ILE A 41 2.00 -8.97 2.78
N ASN A 42 1.28 -9.55 3.75
CA ASN A 42 0.44 -8.76 4.66
C ASN A 42 1.26 -7.82 5.56
N GLU A 43 2.42 -8.25 6.04
CA GLU A 43 3.33 -7.44 6.86
C GLU A 43 3.87 -6.25 6.04
N LEU A 44 4.36 -6.49 4.82
CA LEU A 44 4.84 -5.45 3.90
C LEU A 44 3.77 -4.40 3.58
N TRP A 45 2.54 -4.85 3.32
CA TRP A 45 1.43 -3.93 3.08
C TRP A 45 1.02 -3.12 4.31
N ASP A 46 1.22 -3.65 5.51
CA ASP A 46 0.95 -2.94 6.77
C ASP A 46 2.03 -1.92 7.11
N GLU A 47 3.29 -2.23 6.79
CA GLU A 47 4.42 -1.28 6.81
C GLU A 47 4.15 -0.11 5.86
N LEU A 48 3.91 -0.42 4.58
CA LEU A 48 3.64 0.59 3.56
C LEU A 48 2.42 1.45 3.90
N ARG A 49 1.34 0.87 4.44
CA ARG A 49 0.18 1.65 4.94
C ARG A 49 0.62 2.67 5.99
N THR A 50 1.47 2.26 6.92
CA THR A 50 1.91 3.11 8.04
C THR A 50 2.73 4.28 7.50
N GLU A 51 3.65 4.01 6.57
CA GLU A 51 4.42 5.05 5.89
C GLU A 51 3.50 6.02 5.12
N LEU A 52 2.63 5.52 4.24
CA LEU A 52 1.76 6.36 3.42
C LEU A 52 0.79 7.22 4.23
N ASN A 53 0.25 6.68 5.34
CA ASN A 53 -0.67 7.42 6.22
C ASN A 53 0.08 8.43 7.11
N SER A 54 1.41 8.31 7.26
CA SER A 54 2.22 9.29 8.00
C SER A 54 2.49 10.57 7.19
N LEU A 55 2.42 10.49 5.86
CA LEU A 55 2.60 11.63 4.94
C LEU A 55 1.42 12.61 4.94
N GLY A 56 0.33 12.27 5.63
CA GLY A 56 -0.91 13.03 5.70
C GLY A 56 -2.02 12.44 4.84
N TYR A 57 -3.07 13.23 4.59
CA TYR A 57 -4.26 12.74 3.88
C TYR A 57 -4.01 12.51 2.38
N PRO A 58 -4.69 11.52 1.77
CA PRO A 58 -5.62 10.58 2.39
C PRO A 58 -4.95 9.46 3.19
N ASN A 59 -5.58 9.08 4.31
CA ASN A 59 -5.25 7.84 5.02
C ASN A 59 -6.17 6.72 4.53
N LYS A 60 -5.62 5.54 4.26
CA LYS A 60 -6.37 4.37 3.82
C LYS A 60 -6.03 3.15 4.67
N SER A 61 -6.91 2.15 4.66
CA SER A 61 -6.60 0.80 5.13
C SER A 61 -5.61 0.14 4.17
N THR A 62 -4.99 -0.95 4.62
CA THR A 62 -4.17 -1.84 3.78
C THR A 62 -4.91 -2.24 2.49
N SER A 63 -6.17 -2.66 2.60
CA SER A 63 -7.02 -2.98 1.45
C SER A 63 -7.36 -1.78 0.56
N GLY A 64 -7.35 -0.57 1.10
CA GLY A 64 -7.54 0.67 0.35
C GLY A 64 -6.30 1.05 -0.45
N TRP A 65 -5.10 0.85 0.10
CA TRP A 65 -3.83 1.04 -0.61
C TRP A 65 -3.62 -0.01 -1.70
N ARG A 66 -3.91 -1.29 -1.43
CA ARG A 66 -3.90 -2.37 -2.43
C ARG A 66 -4.80 -2.14 -3.65
N LYS A 67 -5.87 -1.35 -3.50
CA LYS A 67 -6.77 -0.99 -4.61
C LYS A 67 -6.29 0.24 -5.39
N ALA A 68 -5.38 1.00 -4.81
CA ALA A 68 -4.83 2.22 -5.39
C ALA A 68 -3.50 2.00 -6.11
N SER A 69 -2.81 0.89 -5.81
CA SER A 69 -1.65 0.37 -6.54
C SER A 69 -2.01 -0.16 -7.92
#